data_AF-S7HT08-F1
#
_entry.id   AF-S7HT08-F1
#
_cell.length_a   1.000
_cell.length_b   1.000
_cell.length_c   1.000
_cell.angle_alpha   90.00
_cell.angle_beta   90.00
_cell.angle_gamma   90.00
#
_symmetry.space_group_name_H-M   'P 1'
#
loop_
_entity.id
_entity.type
_entity.pdbx_description
1 polymer ?
#
loop_
_entity_poly.entity_id
_entity_poly.type
_entity_poly.pdbx_seq_one_letter_code
_entity_poly.pdbx_strand_id
1 'polypeptide(L)'
;MIFSANFNLKSTAFQVFFIFPCYTGGKWKKKEGLPMYPTHHFRQDFHYLSLRSSLLEEISLLYGLPLGQAKGQAGRICRCRRMVRELLAACRQQPDQPVYPYLLGVLLERVGQWPLTSRPRWAYDQAEGYYDRARQLQQRQPPGTYDRQHYLRPSVALLRLSLRRRQEERFYDWWDRCGGLRRFHRDVQALFQVRWLIVKEDYERAAFTLRNLHGLAGRHSAFSAAQARILSDIVTAACQGPGAILKGTYGPYVRQALWDALFPARPRQMTDSVL
;
A
#
# COMPACT_ATOMS: atom_id res chain seq x y z
N MET A 1 21.11 20.81 4.59
CA MET A 1 20.27 21.75 3.80
C MET A 1 18.82 21.62 4.26
N ILE A 2 18.07 22.72 4.33
CA ILE A 2 16.66 22.73 4.77
C ILE A 2 15.77 22.90 3.55
N PHE A 3 14.97 21.89 3.20
CA PHE A 3 13.96 22.03 2.15
C PHE A 3 12.63 22.54 2.72
N SER A 4 12.28 23.77 2.36
CA SER A 4 10.93 24.30 2.47
C SER A 4 10.13 23.91 1.23
N ALA A 5 8.91 23.39 1.43
CA ALA A 5 7.98 23.07 0.35
C ALA A 5 6.59 23.60 0.72
N ASN A 6 6.30 24.84 0.30
CA ASN A 6 5.01 25.48 0.56
C ASN A 6 3.90 24.74 -0.18
N PHE A 7 2.91 24.25 0.59
CA PHE A 7 1.83 23.39 0.09
C PHE A 7 0.49 24.07 0.44
N ASN A 8 -0.12 24.74 -0.53
CA ASN A 8 -1.36 25.51 -0.39
C ASN A 8 -2.55 24.83 -1.12
N LEU A 9 -3.78 24.93 -0.58
CA LEU A 9 -5.09 24.46 -1.11
C LEU A 9 -6.14 24.48 0.02
N LYS A 10 -7.40 24.78 -0.30
CA LYS A 10 -8.55 24.92 0.62
C LYS A 10 -9.65 23.87 0.34
N SER A 11 -10.65 23.79 1.23
CA SER A 11 -12.00 23.18 1.06
C SER A 11 -12.24 21.68 1.40
N THR A 12 -12.53 21.44 2.68
CA THR A 12 -13.70 20.69 3.24
C THR A 12 -14.08 19.24 2.83
N ALA A 13 -14.37 18.43 3.86
CA ALA A 13 -15.35 17.33 4.03
C ALA A 13 -15.63 16.30 2.90
N PHE A 14 -15.71 14.97 3.15
CA PHE A 14 -16.31 14.30 4.32
C PHE A 14 -15.53 13.05 4.83
N GLN A 15 -16.19 12.19 5.63
CA GLN A 15 -15.68 11.02 6.38
C GLN A 15 -16.20 9.68 5.80
N VAL A 16 -15.67 8.53 6.27
CA VAL A 16 -16.37 7.30 6.73
C VAL A 16 -15.34 6.21 7.15
N PHE A 17 -15.79 5.05 7.66
CA PHE A 17 -15.18 4.28 8.76
C PHE A 17 -14.47 2.94 8.46
N PHE A 18 -13.82 2.43 9.52
CA PHE A 18 -12.86 1.32 9.66
C PHE A 18 -12.67 1.08 11.20
N ILE A 19 -12.59 -0.09 11.87
CA ILE A 19 -12.47 -1.55 11.62
C ILE A 19 -11.02 -2.12 11.49
N PHE A 20 -10.04 -1.68 12.29
CA PHE A 20 -8.68 -2.31 12.33
C PHE A 20 -8.76 -3.73 12.92
N PRO A 21 -7.96 -4.73 12.45
CA PRO A 21 -7.70 -5.91 13.25
C PRO A 21 -6.73 -5.54 14.38
N CYS A 22 -7.28 -5.22 15.55
CA CYS A 22 -6.52 -5.19 16.80
C CYS A 22 -6.09 -6.63 17.16
N TYR A 23 -4.87 -6.86 17.65
CA TYR A 23 -4.49 -6.60 19.04
C TYR A 23 -5.50 -7.16 20.04
N THR A 24 -5.26 -8.39 20.50
CA THR A 24 -5.83 -8.89 21.75
C THR A 24 -5.24 -8.13 22.95
N GLY A 25 -6.02 -8.00 24.02
CA GLY A 25 -5.73 -7.06 25.10
C GLY A 25 -4.61 -7.51 26.05
N GLY A 26 -3.75 -6.56 26.41
CA GLY A 26 -2.89 -6.61 27.60
C GLY A 26 -2.97 -5.27 28.33
N LYS A 27 -2.90 -5.27 29.66
CA LYS A 27 -2.84 -4.02 30.45
C LYS A 27 -1.41 -3.44 30.36
N TRP A 28 -1.20 -2.47 29.47
CA TRP A 28 0.13 -1.91 29.18
C TRP A 28 0.66 -1.04 30.33
N LYS A 29 1.54 -1.60 31.17
CA LYS A 29 2.34 -0.79 32.11
C LYS A 29 3.30 0.11 31.31
N LYS A 30 3.38 1.39 31.69
CA LYS A 30 4.39 2.34 31.21
C LYS A 30 5.79 1.86 31.65
N LYS A 31 6.52 1.20 30.76
CA LYS A 31 7.97 0.98 30.90
C LYS A 31 8.71 2.06 30.12
N GLU A 32 9.64 2.71 30.78
CA GLU A 32 10.48 3.75 30.17
C GLU A 32 11.53 3.10 29.24
N GLY A 33 11.96 3.84 28.21
CA GLY A 33 12.88 3.33 27.18
C GLY A 33 12.24 2.59 25.99
N LEU A 34 10.94 2.25 26.02
CA LEU A 34 10.25 1.72 24.83
C LEU A 34 10.03 2.83 23.77
N PRO A 35 10.10 2.51 22.45
CA PRO A 35 9.95 3.50 21.39
C PRO A 35 8.58 4.19 21.47
N MET A 36 8.58 5.52 21.36
CA MET A 36 7.38 6.34 21.54
C MET A 36 6.41 6.12 20.38
N TYR A 37 5.50 5.15 20.55
CA TYR A 37 4.51 4.80 19.54
C TYR A 37 3.72 6.03 19.09
N PRO A 38 3.37 6.13 17.78
CA PRO A 38 2.57 7.23 17.26
C PRO A 38 1.30 7.45 18.08
N THR A 39 1.07 8.71 18.43
CA THR A 39 -0.06 9.18 19.24
C THR A 39 -1.40 8.71 18.67
N HIS A 40 -2.44 8.68 19.50
CA HIS A 40 -3.77 8.23 19.08
C HIS A 40 -4.27 8.99 17.83
N HIS A 41 -4.02 10.30 17.78
CA HIS A 41 -4.34 11.15 16.61
C HIS A 41 -3.62 10.71 15.32
N PHE A 42 -2.32 10.38 15.36
CA PHE A 42 -1.63 9.85 14.18
C PHE A 42 -2.27 8.56 13.69
N ARG A 43 -2.66 7.65 14.59
CA ARG A 43 -3.31 6.39 14.22
C ARG A 43 -4.65 6.61 13.52
N GLN A 44 -5.42 7.61 13.97
CA GLN A 44 -6.70 8.01 13.35
C GLN A 44 -6.51 8.69 11.98
N ASP A 45 -5.50 9.54 11.80
CA ASP A 45 -5.27 10.17 10.49
C ASP A 45 -4.64 9.19 9.48
N PHE A 46 -3.76 8.28 9.90
CA PHE A 46 -3.27 7.19 9.04
C PHE A 46 -4.40 6.24 8.64
N HIS A 47 -5.37 6.01 9.52
CA HIS A 47 -6.59 5.26 9.24
C HIS A 47 -7.46 5.95 8.18
N TYR A 48 -7.60 7.29 8.23
CA TYR A 48 -8.31 8.09 7.21
C TYR A 48 -7.60 8.16 5.83
N LEU A 49 -6.27 8.05 5.80
CA LEU A 49 -5.47 8.04 4.57
C LEU A 49 -5.21 6.64 4.02
N SER A 50 -5.34 5.63 4.87
CA SER A 50 -5.43 4.25 4.43
C SER A 50 -6.66 4.10 3.55
N LEU A 51 -6.51 3.31 2.50
CA LEU A 51 -7.59 2.41 2.10
C LEU A 51 -7.22 1.04 2.67
N ARG A 52 -8.00 0.00 2.36
CA ARG A 52 -7.71 -1.36 2.84
C ARG A 52 -7.84 -2.37 1.75
N SER A 53 -7.29 -3.56 2.01
CA SER A 53 -7.64 -4.86 1.43
C SER A 53 -9.09 -4.93 0.98
N SER A 54 -9.28 -4.44 -0.22
CA SER A 54 -10.51 -4.25 -0.95
C SER A 54 -10.10 -4.27 -2.41
N LEU A 55 -11.02 -4.67 -3.27
CA LEU A 55 -10.74 -4.82 -4.70
C LEU A 55 -10.12 -3.54 -5.30
N LEU A 56 -10.57 -2.36 -4.88
CA LEU A 56 -10.03 -1.07 -5.33
C LEU A 56 -8.57 -0.81 -4.89
N GLU A 57 -8.13 -1.27 -3.72
CA GLU A 57 -6.71 -1.15 -3.32
C GLU A 57 -5.79 -2.03 -4.15
N GLU A 58 -6.19 -3.28 -4.39
CA GLU A 58 -5.39 -4.20 -5.20
C GLU A 58 -5.37 -3.75 -6.65
N ILE A 59 -6.49 -3.28 -7.20
CA ILE A 59 -6.56 -2.68 -8.54
C ILE A 59 -5.59 -1.49 -8.66
N SER A 60 -5.62 -0.55 -7.70
CA SER A 60 -4.70 0.60 -7.71
C SER A 60 -3.23 0.19 -7.53
N LEU A 61 -2.95 -0.89 -6.80
CA LEU A 61 -1.62 -1.45 -6.60
C LEU A 61 -1.07 -2.18 -7.83
N LEU A 62 -1.92 -2.88 -8.58
CA LEU A 62 -1.53 -3.74 -9.69
C LEU A 62 -1.56 -3.00 -11.04
N TYR A 63 -2.64 -2.24 -11.29
CA TYR A 63 -2.87 -1.54 -12.55
C TYR A 63 -2.49 -0.06 -12.49
N GLY A 64 -2.06 0.44 -11.32
CA GLY A 64 -1.64 1.83 -11.14
C GLY A 64 -2.79 2.85 -11.13
N LEU A 65 -4.05 2.40 -11.16
CA LEU A 65 -5.23 3.25 -11.26
C LEU A 65 -5.28 4.29 -10.13
N PRO A 66 -5.51 5.58 -10.44
CA PRO A 66 -5.65 6.62 -9.45
C PRO A 66 -6.94 6.41 -8.66
N LEU A 67 -6.84 6.57 -7.34
CA LEU A 67 -8.00 6.45 -6.47
C LEU A 67 -8.80 7.75 -6.59
N GLY A 68 -9.92 7.65 -7.33
CA GLY A 68 -10.63 8.77 -7.96
C GLY A 68 -11.02 9.93 -7.03
N GLN A 69 -11.49 11.03 -7.64
CA GLN A 69 -11.82 12.30 -6.97
C GLN A 69 -13.04 12.17 -6.03
N ALA A 70 -12.85 11.49 -4.90
CA ALA A 70 -13.85 11.40 -3.84
C ALA A 70 -13.98 12.73 -3.09
N LYS A 71 -15.23 13.13 -2.82
CA LYS A 71 -15.59 14.27 -1.96
C LYS A 71 -14.72 14.29 -0.70
N GLY A 72 -14.17 15.45 -0.35
CA GLY A 72 -13.23 15.62 0.77
C GLY A 72 -11.75 15.58 0.41
N GLN A 73 -11.39 15.75 -0.87
CA GLN A 73 -10.01 15.81 -1.34
C GLN A 73 -9.16 16.78 -0.50
N ALA A 74 -9.60 18.03 -0.27
CA ALA A 74 -8.81 18.94 0.55
C ALA A 74 -8.85 18.62 2.06
N GLY A 75 -9.86 17.88 2.53
CA GLY A 75 -9.87 17.26 3.86
C GLY A 75 -8.77 16.20 4.05
N ARG A 76 -8.41 15.47 2.98
CA ARG A 76 -7.20 14.63 2.93
C ARG A 76 -5.95 15.49 2.87
N ILE A 77 -5.89 16.49 1.99
CA ILE A 77 -4.72 17.37 1.84
C ILE A 77 -4.35 18.07 3.15
N CYS A 78 -5.32 18.65 3.86
CA CYS A 78 -5.07 19.31 5.15
C CYS A 78 -4.55 18.34 6.21
N ARG A 79 -5.06 17.10 6.26
CA ARG A 79 -4.52 16.07 7.16
C ARG A 79 -3.12 15.60 6.74
N CYS A 80 -2.87 15.30 5.48
CA CYS A 80 -1.52 15.02 4.98
C CYS A 80 -0.53 16.13 5.38
N ARG A 81 -0.89 17.40 5.19
CA ARG A 81 -0.05 18.56 5.56
C ARG A 81 0.14 18.75 7.06
N ARG A 82 -0.85 18.37 7.88
CA ARG A 82 -0.69 18.32 9.33
C ARG A 82 0.31 17.24 9.71
N MET A 83 0.03 16.00 9.32
CA MET A 83 0.83 14.83 9.67
C MET A 83 2.26 14.94 9.14
N VAL A 84 2.50 15.44 7.93
CA VAL A 84 3.86 15.66 7.40
C VAL A 84 4.63 16.64 8.30
N ARG A 85 4.02 17.75 8.74
CA ARG A 85 4.68 18.70 9.67
C ARG A 85 4.95 18.07 11.03
N GLU A 86 3.97 17.38 11.61
CA GLU A 86 4.10 16.73 12.92
C GLU A 86 5.13 15.57 12.90
N LEU A 87 5.15 14.74 11.84
CA LEU A 87 6.14 13.67 11.66
C LEU A 87 7.54 14.21 11.32
N LEU A 88 7.67 15.30 10.55
CA LEU A 88 8.97 15.93 10.32
C LEU A 88 9.53 16.55 11.61
N ALA A 89 8.67 17.08 12.50
CA ALA A 89 9.08 17.53 13.82
C ALA A 89 9.54 16.34 14.70
N ALA A 90 8.72 15.27 14.79
CA ALA A 90 9.07 14.07 15.55
C ALA A 90 10.35 13.38 15.02
N CYS A 91 10.54 13.31 13.70
CA CYS A 91 11.73 12.74 13.06
C CYS A 91 13.00 13.60 13.29
N ARG A 92 12.88 14.90 13.61
CA ARG A 92 14.00 15.73 14.05
C ARG A 92 14.31 15.54 15.53
N GLN A 93 13.29 15.36 16.36
CA GLN A 93 13.42 15.11 17.80
C GLN A 93 13.96 13.70 18.11
N GLN A 94 13.67 12.72 17.26
CA GLN A 94 14.03 11.31 17.46
C GLN A 94 14.52 10.70 16.11
N PRO A 95 15.72 11.07 15.62
CA PRO A 95 16.20 10.76 14.27
C PRO A 95 16.51 9.28 14.02
N ASP A 96 16.69 8.49 15.09
CA ASP A 96 16.97 7.05 15.03
C ASP A 96 15.73 6.17 15.22
N GLN A 97 14.54 6.77 15.39
CA GLN A 97 13.27 6.04 15.46
C GLN A 97 12.73 5.75 14.05
N PRO A 98 12.76 4.50 13.57
CA PRO A 98 12.37 4.16 12.19
C PRO A 98 10.89 4.38 11.87
N VAL A 99 10.04 4.50 12.90
CA VAL A 99 8.59 4.67 12.71
C VAL A 99 8.25 5.98 12.01
N TYR A 100 8.94 7.08 12.29
CA TYR A 100 8.65 8.38 11.68
C TYR A 100 8.96 8.45 10.18
N PRO A 101 10.15 8.03 9.68
CA PRO A 101 10.39 7.96 8.24
C PRO A 101 9.50 6.92 7.55
N TYR A 102 9.19 5.76 8.17
CA TYR A 102 8.23 4.80 7.60
C TYR A 102 6.86 5.46 7.36
N LEU A 103 6.36 6.18 8.37
CA LEU A 103 5.08 6.87 8.28
C LEU A 103 5.08 8.03 7.28
N LEU A 104 6.19 8.79 7.16
CA LEU A 104 6.36 9.78 6.08
C LEU A 104 6.29 9.14 4.69
N GLY A 105 6.92 7.97 4.51
CA GLY A 105 6.82 7.18 3.28
C GLY A 105 5.37 6.79 2.95
N VAL A 106 4.61 6.30 3.94
CA VAL A 106 3.18 5.98 3.77
C VAL A 106 2.37 7.20 3.34
N LEU A 107 2.61 8.39 3.90
CA LEU A 107 1.92 9.62 3.48
C LEU A 107 2.21 9.99 2.03
N LEU A 108 3.49 9.91 1.64
CA LEU A 108 3.92 10.26 0.29
C LEU A 108 3.39 9.27 -0.75
N GLU A 109 3.36 7.97 -0.44
CA GLU A 109 2.70 6.99 -1.30
C GLU A 109 1.20 7.28 -1.45
N ARG A 110 0.49 7.60 -0.36
CA ARG A 110 -0.93 7.98 -0.44
C ARG A 110 -1.15 9.29 -1.20
N VAL A 111 -0.24 10.27 -1.10
CA VAL A 111 -0.28 11.53 -1.86
C VAL A 111 -0.07 11.31 -3.37
N GLY A 112 0.58 10.22 -3.79
CA GLY A 112 0.66 9.80 -5.19
C GLY A 112 -0.55 9.00 -5.69
N GLN A 113 -1.18 8.18 -4.84
CA GLN A 113 -2.31 7.30 -5.19
C GLN A 113 -3.66 8.05 -5.28
N TRP A 114 -3.97 8.82 -4.25
CA TRP A 114 -5.02 9.83 -4.30
C TRP A 114 -4.43 11.02 -5.08
N PRO A 115 -5.16 11.68 -6.00
CA PRO A 115 -4.60 12.78 -6.80
C PRO A 115 -4.47 14.08 -5.97
N LEU A 116 -3.54 14.09 -5.01
CA LEU A 116 -3.28 15.20 -4.07
C LEU A 116 -2.06 16.05 -4.49
N THR A 117 -1.39 15.65 -5.57
CA THR A 117 -0.26 16.34 -6.20
C THR A 117 -0.35 16.19 -7.71
N SER A 118 0.13 17.19 -8.46
CA SER A 118 0.36 17.10 -9.90
C SER A 118 1.64 16.32 -10.26
N ARG A 119 2.44 15.92 -9.26
CA ARG A 119 3.72 15.20 -9.43
C ARG A 119 3.71 13.87 -8.66
N PRO A 120 2.89 12.87 -9.05
CA PRO A 120 2.77 11.61 -8.32
C PRO A 120 4.07 10.78 -8.36
N ARG A 121 4.83 10.83 -9.47
CA ARG A 121 6.16 10.17 -9.57
C ARG A 121 7.10 10.66 -8.46
N TRP A 122 7.27 11.97 -8.30
CA TRP A 122 8.07 12.58 -7.23
C TRP A 122 7.61 12.14 -5.84
N ALA A 123 6.29 12.02 -5.60
CA ALA A 123 5.79 11.54 -4.31
C ALA A 123 6.18 10.07 -4.05
N TYR A 124 6.17 9.22 -5.08
CA TYR A 124 6.69 7.85 -4.98
C TYR A 124 8.22 7.80 -4.79
N ASP A 125 8.99 8.62 -5.49
CA ASP A 125 10.45 8.70 -5.33
C ASP A 125 10.86 9.14 -3.91
N GLN A 126 10.15 10.11 -3.34
CA GLN A 126 10.32 10.49 -1.93
C GLN A 126 9.89 9.37 -0.99
N ALA A 127 8.78 8.68 -1.26
CA ALA A 127 8.32 7.55 -0.44
C ALA A 127 9.35 6.40 -0.39
N GLU A 128 10.00 6.08 -1.51
CA GLU A 128 11.06 5.07 -1.61
C GLU A 128 12.24 5.42 -0.68
N GLY A 129 12.72 6.66 -0.73
CA GLY A 129 13.81 7.14 0.14
C GLY A 129 13.45 7.13 1.64
N TYR A 130 12.22 7.50 1.98
CA TYR A 130 11.74 7.43 3.37
C TYR A 130 11.56 5.99 3.88
N TYR A 131 11.08 5.07 3.03
CA TYR A 131 10.99 3.65 3.36
C TYR A 131 12.38 3.01 3.52
N ASP A 132 13.35 3.31 2.65
CA ASP A 132 14.71 2.78 2.84
C ASP A 132 15.40 3.38 4.07
N ARG A 133 15.24 4.68 4.35
CA ARG A 133 15.75 5.27 5.61
C ARG A 133 15.16 4.57 6.85
N ALA A 134 13.88 4.22 6.83
CA ALA A 134 13.26 3.44 7.90
C ALA A 134 13.83 2.01 7.99
N ARG A 135 14.06 1.34 6.85
CA ARG A 135 14.69 0.01 6.77
C ARG A 135 16.11 0.03 7.36
N GLN A 136 16.94 1.00 6.96
CA GLN A 136 18.30 1.21 7.48
C GLN A 136 18.31 1.44 8.99
N LEU A 137 17.36 2.25 9.51
CA LEU A 137 17.24 2.47 10.95
C LEU A 137 16.81 1.20 11.70
N GLN A 138 15.86 0.41 11.19
CA GLN A 138 15.49 -0.87 11.81
C GLN A 138 16.65 -1.88 11.81
N GLN A 139 17.52 -1.86 10.80
CA GLN A 139 18.69 -2.76 10.73
C GLN A 139 19.80 -2.38 11.73
N ARG A 140 19.80 -1.16 12.26
CA ARG A 140 20.74 -0.69 13.30
C ARG A 140 20.25 -0.93 14.73
N GLN A 141 18.96 -1.23 14.89
CA GLN A 141 18.34 -1.47 16.20
C GLN A 141 18.59 -2.92 16.65
N PRO A 142 18.77 -3.19 17.96
CA PRO A 142 19.06 -4.53 18.45
C PRO A 142 18.03 -5.60 18.04
N PRO A 143 18.46 -6.88 17.88
CA PRO A 143 17.53 -8.00 17.74
C PRO A 143 16.52 -8.03 18.88
N GLY A 144 15.22 -8.10 18.56
CA GLY A 144 14.14 -8.09 19.55
C GLY A 144 13.57 -6.72 19.92
N THR A 145 14.18 -5.60 19.52
CA THR A 145 13.61 -4.24 19.73
C THR A 145 12.25 -4.05 19.03
N TYR A 146 12.00 -4.82 17.96
CA TYR A 146 10.71 -4.89 17.29
C TYR A 146 10.27 -6.34 17.10
N ASP A 147 8.96 -6.58 17.23
CA ASP A 147 8.34 -7.80 16.72
C ASP A 147 8.64 -7.98 15.21
N ARG A 148 8.76 -9.24 14.77
CA ARG A 148 9.11 -9.62 13.39
C ARG A 148 8.15 -9.03 12.36
N GLN A 149 6.85 -8.85 12.67
CA GLN A 149 5.92 -8.20 11.74
C GLN A 149 6.19 -6.70 11.60
N HIS A 150 6.64 -6.03 12.67
CA HIS A 150 7.01 -4.62 12.67
C HIS A 150 8.36 -4.38 11.99
N TYR A 151 9.34 -5.27 12.19
CA TYR A 151 10.68 -5.23 11.59
C TYR A 151 10.68 -5.27 10.05
N LEU A 152 9.67 -5.89 9.42
CA LEU A 152 9.61 -6.05 7.97
C LEU A 152 8.77 -4.98 7.23
N ARG A 153 8.15 -4.01 7.95
CA ARG A 153 7.18 -3.09 7.32
C ARG A 153 7.76 -2.20 6.20
N PRO A 154 8.94 -1.56 6.33
CA PRO A 154 9.49 -0.75 5.25
C PRO A 154 9.92 -1.61 4.05
N SER A 155 10.45 -2.81 4.29
CA SER A 155 10.73 -3.81 3.24
C SER A 155 9.49 -4.20 2.44
N VAL A 156 8.37 -4.50 3.12
CA VAL A 156 7.08 -4.77 2.47
C VAL A 156 6.57 -3.54 1.71
N ALA A 157 6.82 -2.33 2.21
CA ALA A 157 6.41 -1.10 1.55
C ALA A 157 7.19 -0.81 0.25
N LEU A 158 8.52 -1.03 0.24
CA LEU A 158 9.38 -0.92 -0.94
C LEU A 158 8.95 -1.90 -2.05
N LEU A 159 8.63 -3.15 -1.68
CA LEU A 159 8.11 -4.15 -2.63
C LEU A 159 6.74 -3.77 -3.19
N ARG A 160 5.82 -3.21 -2.37
CA ARG A 160 4.53 -2.67 -2.84
C ARG A 160 4.71 -1.48 -3.77
N LEU A 161 5.69 -0.61 -3.48
CA LEU A 161 5.97 0.56 -4.29
C LEU A 161 6.54 0.18 -5.66
N SER A 162 7.42 -0.82 -5.71
CA SER A 162 7.97 -1.36 -6.96
C SER A 162 6.88 -2.01 -7.83
N LEU A 163 5.99 -2.80 -7.21
CA LEU A 163 4.77 -3.33 -7.84
C LEU A 163 3.90 -2.20 -8.42
N ARG A 164 3.57 -1.17 -7.62
CA ARG A 164 2.74 -0.03 -8.03
C ARG A 164 3.33 0.74 -9.21
N ARG A 165 4.66 0.80 -9.30
CA ARG A 165 5.41 1.44 -10.40
C ARG A 165 5.63 0.50 -11.60
N ARG A 166 5.19 -0.76 -11.51
CA ARG A 166 5.52 -1.89 -12.42
C ARG A 166 7.03 -2.03 -12.71
N GLN A 167 7.88 -1.72 -11.73
CA GLN A 167 9.34 -1.75 -11.86
C GLN A 167 9.89 -3.11 -11.42
N GLU A 168 10.10 -4.00 -12.38
CA GLU A 168 10.58 -5.38 -12.15
C GLU A 168 11.96 -5.45 -11.53
N GLU A 169 12.95 -4.79 -12.14
CA GLU A 169 14.32 -4.75 -11.65
C GLU A 169 14.36 -4.25 -10.20
N ARG A 170 13.64 -3.16 -9.89
CA ARG A 170 13.52 -2.61 -8.53
C ARG A 170 12.80 -3.55 -7.56
N PHE A 171 11.81 -4.30 -8.03
CA PHE A 171 11.13 -5.29 -7.20
C PHE A 171 12.10 -6.40 -6.77
N TYR A 172 12.88 -6.96 -7.70
CA TYR A 172 13.88 -7.99 -7.40
C TYR A 172 15.08 -7.44 -6.61
N ASP A 173 15.57 -6.24 -6.94
CA ASP A 173 16.55 -5.48 -6.14
C ASP A 173 16.11 -5.41 -4.67
N TRP A 174 14.88 -4.94 -4.41
CA TRP A 174 14.36 -4.81 -3.06
C TRP A 174 14.05 -6.14 -2.40
N TRP A 175 13.70 -7.18 -3.16
CA TRP A 175 13.49 -8.54 -2.66
C TRP A 175 14.78 -9.11 -2.08
N ASP A 176 15.87 -9.08 -2.86
CA ASP A 176 17.16 -9.65 -2.46
C ASP A 176 17.87 -8.81 -1.40
N ARG A 177 17.78 -7.47 -1.48
CA ARG A 177 18.20 -6.54 -0.40
C ARG A 177 17.39 -6.72 0.89
N CYS A 178 16.27 -7.43 0.86
CA CYS A 178 15.49 -7.83 2.03
C CYS A 178 15.73 -9.30 2.45
N GLY A 179 16.71 -9.99 1.85
CA GLY A 179 17.03 -11.39 2.12
C GLY A 179 16.08 -12.38 1.45
N GLY A 180 15.33 -11.94 0.44
CA GLY A 180 14.38 -12.73 -0.35
C GLY A 180 13.43 -13.58 0.51
N LEU A 181 13.23 -14.82 0.08
CA LEU A 181 12.38 -15.81 0.75
C LEU A 181 12.82 -16.16 2.20
N ARG A 182 14.01 -15.74 2.67
CA ARG A 182 14.51 -16.14 4.00
C ARG A 182 13.95 -15.28 5.15
N ARG A 183 13.64 -14.00 4.91
CA ARG A 183 13.16 -13.09 5.98
C ARG A 183 11.63 -13.03 6.10
N PHE A 184 10.93 -12.90 4.97
CA PHE A 184 9.47 -12.85 4.93
C PHE A 184 8.83 -14.19 5.35
N HIS A 185 7.61 -14.14 5.88
CA HIS A 185 6.80 -15.34 6.11
C HIS A 185 6.16 -15.82 4.79
N ARG A 186 5.84 -17.12 4.69
CA ARG A 186 5.49 -17.80 3.41
C ARG A 186 4.24 -17.23 2.73
N ASP A 187 3.30 -16.73 3.52
CA ASP A 187 2.10 -16.01 3.08
C ASP A 187 2.42 -14.70 2.35
N VAL A 188 3.31 -13.87 2.93
CA VAL A 188 3.77 -12.60 2.35
C VAL A 188 4.50 -12.86 1.03
N GLN A 189 5.39 -13.87 1.01
CA GLN A 189 6.14 -14.26 -0.19
C GLN A 189 5.19 -14.59 -1.35
N ALA A 190 4.26 -15.50 -1.12
CA ALA A 190 3.36 -15.98 -2.15
C ALA A 190 2.27 -14.96 -2.54
N LEU A 191 1.86 -14.07 -1.62
CA LEU A 191 1.03 -12.91 -1.93
C LEU A 191 1.76 -11.91 -2.85
N PHE A 192 3.07 -11.69 -2.66
CA PHE A 192 3.86 -10.89 -3.60
C PHE A 192 4.06 -11.61 -4.95
N GLN A 193 4.27 -12.93 -4.94
CA GLN A 193 4.36 -13.76 -6.15
C GLN A 193 3.07 -13.68 -6.99
N VAL A 194 1.89 -13.87 -6.39
CA VAL A 194 0.59 -13.75 -7.07
C VAL A 194 0.41 -12.35 -7.65
N ARG A 195 0.74 -11.29 -6.90
CA ARG A 195 0.68 -9.92 -7.40
C ARG A 195 1.64 -9.68 -8.58
N TRP A 196 2.84 -10.26 -8.54
CA TRP A 196 3.80 -10.15 -9.65
C TRP A 196 3.29 -10.85 -10.92
N LEU A 197 2.74 -12.06 -10.78
CA LEU A 197 2.12 -12.81 -11.87
C LEU A 197 0.93 -12.06 -12.48
N ILE A 198 0.11 -11.39 -11.67
CA ILE A 198 -0.98 -10.52 -12.16
C ILE A 198 -0.44 -9.28 -12.90
N VAL A 199 0.62 -8.62 -12.40
CA VAL A 199 1.27 -7.49 -13.10
C VAL A 199 1.93 -7.91 -14.42
N LYS A 200 2.29 -9.19 -14.54
CA LYS A 200 2.81 -9.85 -15.74
C LYS A 200 1.74 -10.50 -16.62
N GLU A 201 0.47 -10.39 -16.24
CA GLU A 201 -0.68 -10.92 -16.98
C GLU A 201 -0.64 -12.47 -17.14
N ASP A 202 0.17 -13.14 -16.31
CA ASP A 202 0.25 -14.60 -16.14
C ASP A 202 -0.83 -15.09 -15.17
N TYR A 203 -2.07 -14.92 -15.61
CA TYR A 203 -3.26 -15.21 -14.80
C TYR A 203 -3.42 -16.71 -14.50
N GLU A 204 -2.91 -17.60 -15.36
CA GLU A 204 -2.94 -19.05 -15.13
C GLU A 204 -2.03 -19.48 -13.97
N ARG A 205 -0.77 -19.04 -13.95
CA ARG A 205 0.11 -19.32 -12.80
C ARG A 205 -0.38 -18.59 -11.56
N ALA A 206 -0.95 -17.39 -11.67
CA ALA A 206 -1.58 -16.71 -10.54
C ALA A 206 -2.75 -17.56 -9.95
N ALA A 207 -3.61 -18.14 -10.79
CA ALA A 207 -4.70 -19.03 -10.38
C ALA A 207 -4.19 -20.34 -9.76
N PHE A 208 -3.11 -20.91 -10.28
CA PHE A 208 -2.45 -22.09 -9.70
C PHE A 208 -1.87 -21.77 -8.31
N THR A 209 -1.10 -20.69 -8.18
CA THR A 209 -0.51 -20.25 -6.90
C THR A 209 -1.59 -19.93 -5.85
N LEU A 210 -2.69 -19.28 -6.24
CA LEU A 210 -3.82 -18.97 -5.33
C LEU A 210 -4.58 -20.20 -4.81
N ARG A 211 -4.69 -21.26 -5.63
CA ARG A 211 -5.26 -22.55 -5.17
C ARG A 211 -4.36 -23.19 -4.12
N ASN A 212 -3.06 -23.30 -4.41
CA ASN A 212 -2.08 -23.91 -3.51
C ASN A 212 -1.84 -23.08 -2.22
N LEU A 213 -2.22 -21.81 -2.22
CA LEU A 213 -2.09 -20.90 -1.08
C LEU A 213 -3.11 -21.14 0.06
N HIS A 214 -4.27 -21.74 -0.22
CA HIS A 214 -5.33 -21.86 0.80
C HIS A 214 -4.91 -22.72 2.00
N GLY A 215 -4.02 -23.71 1.80
CA GLY A 215 -3.46 -24.53 2.88
C GLY A 215 -2.42 -23.83 3.77
N LEU A 216 -2.08 -22.56 3.50
CA LEU A 216 -1.02 -21.82 4.22
C LEU A 216 -1.57 -20.71 5.14
N ALA A 217 -2.87 -20.46 5.13
CA ALA A 217 -3.52 -19.38 5.87
C ALA A 217 -3.77 -19.72 7.35
N GLY A 218 -2.70 -19.74 8.16
CA GLY A 218 -2.80 -19.90 9.63
C GLY A 218 -3.52 -18.74 10.34
N ARG A 219 -3.86 -18.92 11.63
CA ARG A 219 -4.64 -17.94 12.44
C ARG A 219 -4.02 -16.53 12.56
N HIS A 220 -2.74 -16.35 12.20
CA HIS A 220 -2.03 -15.07 12.20
C HIS A 220 -1.43 -14.73 10.83
N SER A 221 -1.97 -15.32 9.76
CA SER A 221 -1.55 -15.10 8.37
C SER A 221 -1.77 -13.64 7.93
N ALA A 222 -0.78 -13.06 7.25
CA ALA A 222 -0.91 -11.81 6.52
C ALA A 222 -1.79 -11.97 5.26
N PHE A 223 -1.89 -13.19 4.74
CA PHE A 223 -2.84 -13.58 3.69
C PHE A 223 -4.16 -13.98 4.35
N SER A 224 -5.07 -13.01 4.49
CA SER A 224 -6.43 -13.26 5.00
C SER A 224 -7.34 -13.86 3.93
N ALA A 225 -8.39 -14.57 4.31
CA ALA A 225 -9.37 -15.13 3.38
C ALA A 225 -10.06 -14.06 2.49
N ALA A 226 -10.17 -12.81 2.98
CA ALA A 226 -10.65 -11.68 2.18
C ALA A 226 -9.63 -11.25 1.12
N GLN A 227 -8.34 -11.17 1.49
CA GLN A 227 -7.25 -10.86 0.56
C GLN A 227 -7.09 -11.93 -0.53
N ALA A 228 -7.21 -13.21 -0.13
CA ALA A 228 -7.21 -14.36 -1.03
C ALA A 228 -8.35 -14.27 -2.06
N ARG A 229 -9.57 -13.93 -1.59
CA ARG A 229 -10.75 -13.77 -2.43
C ARG A 229 -10.61 -12.62 -3.42
N ILE A 230 -10.11 -11.46 -3.00
CA ILE A 230 -9.89 -10.31 -3.88
C ILE A 230 -8.92 -10.65 -5.02
N LEU A 231 -7.78 -11.29 -4.71
CA LEU A 231 -6.82 -11.70 -5.74
C LEU A 231 -7.40 -12.80 -6.65
N SER A 232 -8.18 -13.73 -6.11
CA SER A 232 -8.92 -14.72 -6.89
C SER A 232 -9.97 -14.10 -7.80
N ASP A 233 -10.66 -13.04 -7.39
CA ASP A 233 -11.70 -12.38 -8.18
C ASP A 233 -11.08 -11.55 -9.32
N ILE A 234 -9.93 -10.90 -9.09
CA ILE A 234 -9.16 -10.21 -10.15
C ILE A 234 -8.74 -11.23 -11.22
N VAL A 235 -8.17 -12.37 -10.82
CA VAL A 235 -7.75 -13.43 -11.75
C VAL A 235 -8.93 -14.07 -12.46
N THR A 236 -10.06 -14.30 -11.76
CA THR A 236 -11.29 -14.83 -12.38
C THR A 236 -11.83 -13.87 -13.44
N ALA A 237 -11.89 -12.56 -13.14
CA ALA A 237 -12.32 -11.53 -14.08
C ALA A 237 -11.41 -11.42 -15.31
N ALA A 238 -10.09 -11.55 -15.12
CA ALA A 238 -9.14 -11.54 -16.22
C ALA A 238 -9.30 -12.75 -17.15
N CYS A 239 -9.42 -13.96 -16.59
CA CYS A 239 -9.55 -15.19 -17.39
C CYS A 239 -10.92 -15.36 -18.06
N GLN A 240 -12.00 -14.86 -17.46
CA GLN A 240 -13.38 -15.09 -17.94
C GLN A 240 -14.00 -13.90 -18.69
N GLY A 241 -13.39 -12.71 -18.59
CA GLY A 241 -13.90 -11.51 -19.26
C GLY A 241 -15.16 -10.90 -18.63
N PRO A 242 -15.77 -9.91 -19.31
CA PRO A 242 -17.00 -9.26 -18.86
C PRO A 242 -18.15 -10.27 -18.68
N GLY A 243 -18.57 -10.45 -17.42
CA GLY A 243 -19.57 -11.46 -17.03
C GLY A 243 -19.07 -12.47 -15.98
N ALA A 244 -17.77 -12.50 -15.68
CA ALA A 244 -17.18 -13.37 -14.67
C ALA A 244 -17.91 -13.32 -13.30
N ILE A 245 -18.18 -14.50 -12.71
CA ILE A 245 -18.89 -14.61 -11.44
C ILE A 245 -17.89 -14.43 -10.28
N LEU A 246 -17.80 -13.20 -9.77
CA LEU A 246 -16.93 -12.85 -8.64
C LEU A 246 -17.48 -13.38 -7.32
N LYS A 247 -16.61 -13.95 -6.48
CA LYS A 247 -16.96 -14.51 -5.16
C LYS A 247 -17.10 -13.45 -4.07
N GLY A 248 -16.53 -12.26 -4.28
CA GLY A 248 -16.64 -11.11 -3.37
C GLY A 248 -17.81 -10.18 -3.69
N THR A 249 -18.47 -9.71 -2.63
CA THR A 249 -19.56 -8.72 -2.73
C THR A 249 -18.97 -7.32 -2.96
N TYR A 250 -18.86 -6.91 -4.21
CA TYR A 250 -18.39 -5.57 -4.61
C TYR A 250 -19.53 -4.73 -5.18
N GLY A 251 -19.65 -3.47 -4.72
CA GLY A 251 -20.62 -2.51 -5.24
C GLY A 251 -20.28 -2.02 -6.67
N PRO A 252 -21.24 -1.44 -7.41
CA PRO A 252 -21.11 -1.18 -8.86
C PRO A 252 -19.83 -0.42 -9.27
N TYR A 253 -19.51 0.67 -8.58
CA TYR A 253 -18.30 1.47 -8.84
C TYR A 253 -16.99 0.65 -8.75
N VAL A 254 -16.91 -0.29 -7.80
CA VAL A 254 -15.70 -1.11 -7.60
C VAL A 254 -15.63 -2.25 -8.61
N ARG A 255 -16.78 -2.73 -9.12
CA ARG A 255 -16.82 -3.64 -10.28
C ARG A 255 -16.40 -2.92 -11.57
N GLN A 256 -16.91 -1.71 -11.81
CA GLN A 256 -16.53 -0.91 -12.97
C GLN A 256 -15.01 -0.65 -12.98
N ALA A 257 -14.45 -0.21 -11.85
CA ALA A 257 -13.01 0.00 -11.72
C ALA A 257 -12.17 -1.28 -11.90
N LEU A 258 -12.74 -2.49 -11.77
CA LEU A 258 -12.06 -3.75 -12.13
C LEU A 258 -12.09 -3.97 -13.65
N TRP A 259 -13.25 -3.76 -14.28
CA TRP A 259 -13.39 -3.90 -15.73
C TRP A 259 -12.56 -2.88 -16.49
N ASP A 260 -12.55 -1.61 -16.05
CA ASP A 260 -11.71 -0.53 -16.62
C ASP A 260 -10.20 -0.83 -16.51
N ALA A 261 -9.79 -1.62 -15.50
CA ALA A 261 -8.40 -2.00 -15.25
C ALA A 261 -7.91 -3.16 -16.14
N LEU A 262 -8.79 -4.15 -16.35
CA LEU A 262 -8.50 -5.39 -17.08
C LEU A 262 -8.77 -5.27 -18.58
N PHE A 263 -9.81 -4.51 -18.94
CA PHE A 263 -10.28 -4.33 -20.31
C PHE A 263 -10.33 -2.83 -20.65
N PRO A 264 -9.20 -2.10 -20.55
CA PRO A 264 -9.14 -0.73 -20.99
C PRO A 264 -9.52 -0.70 -22.47
N ALA A 265 -10.55 0.09 -22.81
CA ALA A 265 -10.91 0.28 -24.20
C ALA A 265 -9.66 0.77 -24.96
N ARG A 266 -9.30 0.08 -26.05
CA ARG A 266 -8.25 0.56 -26.95
C ARG A 266 -8.58 2.03 -27.28
N PRO A 267 -7.58 2.94 -27.29
CA PRO A 267 -7.84 4.29 -27.77
C PRO A 267 -8.52 4.17 -29.14
N ARG A 268 -9.62 4.90 -29.33
CA ARG A 268 -10.25 4.99 -30.65
C ARG A 268 -9.13 5.35 -31.63
N GLN A 269 -8.89 4.50 -32.61
CA GLN A 269 -8.07 4.91 -33.74
C GLN A 269 -8.77 6.15 -34.29
N MET A 270 -8.05 7.28 -34.29
CA MET A 270 -8.44 8.37 -35.15
C MET A 270 -8.35 7.79 -36.55
N THR A 271 -9.50 7.63 -37.19
CA THR A 271 -9.56 7.30 -38.61
C THR A 271 -9.11 8.53 -39.36
N ASP A 272 -7.79 8.67 -39.49
CA ASP A 272 -7.15 9.48 -40.53
C ASP A 272 -7.46 8.83 -41.88
N SER A 273 -8.73 8.91 -42.25
CA SER A 273 -9.27 8.59 -43.56
C SER A 273 -9.50 9.91 -44.28
N VAL A 274 -8.39 10.58 -44.55
CA VAL A 274 -8.33 11.60 -45.60
C VAL A 274 -8.46 10.85 -46.92
N LEU A 275 -9.64 10.92 -47.53
CA LEU A 275 -9.92 11.00 -48.97
C LEU A 275 -11.41 11.28 -49.18
#